data_AF-A0A9D6H211-F1
#
_entry.id   AF-A0A9D6H211-F1
#
_cell.length_a   1.000
_cell.length_b   1.000
_cell.length_c   1.000
_cell.angle_alpha   90.00
_cell.angle_beta   90.00
_cell.angle_gamma   90.00
#
_symmetry.space_group_name_H-M   'P 1'
#
loop_
_entity.id
_entity.type
_entity.pdbx_description
1 polymer ?
#
loop_
_entity_poly.entity_id
_entity_poly.type
_entity_poly.pdbx_seq_one_letter_code
_entity_poly.pdbx_strand_id
1 'polypeptide(L)' 'MTQTSKPARIARHPDTPGSDRLSLEPGQQAAASGAIPAEQLFKGVQEIRILHKGDLYRLRITRNDKLLLTK' A
#
# COMPACT_ATOMS: atom_id res chain seq x y z
N MET A 1 37.38 44.89 13.71
CA MET A 1 37.69 45.44 12.37
C MET A 1 38.98 44.79 11.87
N THR A 2 39.05 44.48 10.56
CA THR A 2 40.17 43.95 9.72
C THR A 2 40.74 42.54 10.02
N GLN A 3 41.15 41.67 9.07
CA GLN A 3 40.84 41.25 7.68
C GLN A 3 41.90 40.15 7.32
N THR A 4 41.64 39.33 6.29
CA THR A 4 42.60 38.58 5.42
C THR A 4 42.79 37.07 5.76
N SER A 5 42.89 36.10 4.83
CA SER A 5 42.63 35.95 3.38
C SER A 5 42.67 34.44 2.97
N LYS A 6 41.96 34.08 1.90
CA LYS A 6 41.83 32.78 1.13
C LYS A 6 43.17 32.08 0.75
N PRO A 7 43.25 30.76 0.36
CA PRO A 7 42.46 30.14 -0.73
C PRO A 7 42.18 28.60 -0.76
N ALA A 8 41.27 28.24 -1.68
CA ALA A 8 41.12 27.03 -2.50
C ALA A 8 41.57 25.63 -2.03
N ARG A 9 40.64 24.66 -2.04
CA ARG A 9 40.79 23.41 -2.81
C ARG A 9 39.47 22.69 -3.03
N ILE A 10 39.15 22.43 -4.30
CA ILE A 10 38.09 21.54 -4.75
C ILE A 10 38.52 20.08 -4.52
N ALA A 11 37.72 19.31 -3.81
CA ALA A 11 37.67 17.84 -3.88
C ALA A 11 36.27 17.40 -3.40
N ARG A 12 35.36 17.16 -4.34
CA ARG A 12 34.93 15.83 -4.82
C ARG A 12 34.00 15.10 -3.84
N HIS A 13 32.71 15.20 -4.19
CA HIS A 13 31.62 14.22 -4.10
C HIS A 13 31.19 13.67 -2.72
N PRO A 14 29.86 13.56 -2.49
CA PRO A 14 29.28 13.06 -1.25
C PRO A 14 29.52 11.55 -1.15
N ASP A 15 30.21 11.13 -0.09
CA ASP A 15 30.19 9.71 0.29
C ASP A 15 28.82 9.44 0.91
N THR A 16 27.91 8.93 0.08
CA THR A 16 26.66 8.33 0.51
C THR A 16 26.87 6.82 0.48
N PRO A 17 27.28 6.18 1.59
CA PRO A 17 27.29 4.73 1.66
C PRO A 17 25.91 4.27 2.11
N GLY A 18 25.22 3.56 1.22
CA GLY A 18 24.05 2.78 1.59
C GLY A 18 22.79 3.09 0.79
N SER A 19 22.87 3.10 -0.54
CA SER A 19 21.81 2.47 -1.34
C SER A 19 21.78 0.97 -1.01
N ASP A 20 21.35 0.61 0.21
CA ASP A 20 20.97 -0.76 0.51
C ASP A 20 19.58 -0.94 -0.08
N ARG A 21 19.65 -1.33 -1.35
CA ARG A 21 18.66 -2.09 -2.13
C ARG A 21 17.29 -2.09 -1.50
N LEU A 22 16.39 -1.39 -2.20
CA LEU A 22 15.00 -1.76 -2.38
C LEU A 22 14.88 -3.29 -2.56
N SER A 23 14.86 -4.03 -1.46
CA SER A 23 14.43 -5.42 -1.43
C SER A 23 12.92 -5.36 -1.39
N LEU A 24 12.33 -5.00 -2.52
CA LEU A 24 10.92 -5.23 -2.77
C LEU A 24 10.79 -6.73 -2.96
N GLU A 25 10.73 -7.47 -1.87
CA GLU A 25 10.33 -8.87 -1.90
C GLU A 25 8.92 -8.93 -2.50
N PRO A 26 8.74 -9.46 -3.72
CA PRO A 26 7.42 -9.70 -4.26
C PRO A 26 6.92 -11.00 -3.64
N GLY A 27 6.56 -10.96 -2.36
CA GLY A 27 6.43 -12.22 -1.63
C GLY A 27 5.61 -12.19 -0.35
N GLN A 28 5.15 -11.02 0.11
CA GLN A 28 4.24 -10.94 1.24
C GLN A 28 3.25 -9.80 1.00
N GLN A 29 2.27 -10.07 0.14
CA GLN A 29 0.92 -9.55 0.41
C GLN A 29 0.50 -10.18 1.74
N ALA A 30 0.95 -9.56 2.85
CA ALA A 30 0.25 -9.68 4.10
C ALA A 30 -1.20 -9.41 3.75
N ALA A 31 -2.03 -10.46 3.77
CA ALA A 31 -3.47 -10.29 3.68
C ALA A 31 -3.79 -9.18 4.67
N ALA A 32 -4.23 -8.03 4.17
CA ALA A 32 -4.40 -6.87 5.01
C ALA A 32 -5.39 -7.29 6.10
N SER A 33 -4.89 -7.60 7.29
CA SER A 33 -5.69 -8.03 8.45
C SER A 33 -6.51 -6.87 9.02
N GLY A 34 -6.74 -5.83 8.21
CA GLY A 34 -7.52 -4.65 8.52
C GLY A 34 -8.94 -4.78 7.96
N ALA A 35 -9.85 -4.03 8.57
CA ALA A 35 -11.20 -3.88 8.05
C ALA A 35 -11.16 -3.19 6.68
N ILE A 36 -11.85 -3.76 5.69
CA ILE A 36 -12.07 -3.12 4.40
C ILE A 36 -13.42 -2.38 4.49
N PRO A 37 -13.48 -1.07 4.20
CA PRO A 37 -14.73 -0.33 4.13
C PRO A 37 -15.68 -0.97 3.11
N ALA A 38 -16.95 -1.15 3.47
CA ALA A 38 -17.95 -1.75 2.59
C ALA A 38 -18.07 -0.94 1.27
N GLU A 39 -18.01 0.38 1.34
CA GLU A 39 -18.06 1.26 0.16
C GLU A 39 -16.96 0.93 -0.87
N GLN A 40 -15.75 0.62 -0.39
CA GLN A 40 -14.63 0.24 -1.24
C GLN A 40 -14.83 -1.16 -1.86
N LEU A 41 -15.43 -2.08 -1.09
CA LEU A 41 -15.69 -3.43 -1.54
C LEU A 41 -16.78 -3.46 -2.63
N PHE A 42 -17.82 -2.65 -2.45
CA PHE A 42 -19.00 -2.63 -3.30
C PHE A 42 -18.92 -1.63 -4.46
N LYS A 43 -18.10 -0.58 -4.39
CA LYS A 43 -17.87 0.37 -5.50
C LYS A 43 -19.16 0.92 -6.13
N GLY A 44 -20.20 1.15 -5.31
CA GLY A 44 -21.51 1.65 -5.75
C GLY A 44 -22.51 0.59 -6.24
N VAL A 45 -22.13 -0.70 -6.30
CA VAL A 45 -23.09 -1.79 -6.57
C VAL A 45 -23.59 -2.42 -5.27
N GLN A 46 -24.77 -3.04 -5.29
CA GLN A 46 -25.32 -3.71 -4.09
C GLN A 46 -24.82 -5.15 -3.90
N GLU A 47 -24.12 -5.71 -4.87
CA GLU A 47 -23.70 -7.11 -4.88
C GLU A 47 -22.35 -7.30 -5.56
N ILE A 48 -21.50 -8.14 -4.96
CA ILE A 48 -20.27 -8.63 -5.57
C ILE A 48 -20.22 -10.16 -5.53
N ARG A 49 -19.39 -10.73 -6.42
CA ARG A 49 -19.09 -12.16 -6.47
C ARG A 49 -17.69 -12.40 -5.93
N ILE A 50 -17.56 -13.40 -5.07
CA ILE A 50 -16.31 -13.77 -4.40
C ILE A 50 -15.99 -15.21 -4.79
N LEU A 51 -14.84 -15.45 -5.39
CA LEU A 51 -14.32 -16.80 -5.58
C LEU A 51 -13.59 -17.23 -4.30
N HIS A 52 -14.03 -18.32 -3.69
CA HIS A 52 -13.40 -18.88 -2.50
C HIS A 52 -13.33 -20.40 -2.61
N LYS A 53 -12.11 -20.95 -2.57
CA LYS A 53 -11.84 -22.39 -2.68
C LYS A 53 -12.50 -23.06 -3.91
N GLY A 54 -12.61 -22.33 -5.02
CA GLY A 54 -13.22 -22.82 -6.27
C GLY A 54 -14.74 -22.66 -6.33
N ASP A 55 -15.38 -22.25 -5.25
CA ASP A 55 -16.80 -21.93 -5.23
C ASP A 55 -17.04 -20.43 -5.42
N LEU A 56 -18.13 -20.10 -6.10
CA LEU A 56 -18.61 -18.74 -6.23
C LEU A 56 -19.54 -18.43 -5.05
N TYR A 57 -19.28 -17.33 -4.36
CA TYR A 57 -20.14 -16.76 -3.34
C TYR A 57 -20.66 -15.40 -3.80
N ARG A 58 -21.79 -14.99 -3.26
CA ARG A 58 -22.38 -13.67 -3.46
C ARG A 58 -22.44 -12.95 -2.12
N LEU A 59 -21.80 -11.79 -2.06
CA LEU A 59 -21.89 -10.88 -0.93
C LEU A 59 -22.74 -9.68 -1.36
N ARG A 60 -23.81 -9.39 -0.62
CA ARG A 60 -24.72 -8.26 -0.92
C ARG A 60 -24.98 -7.38 0.30
N ILE A 61 -25.29 -6.11 0.05
CA ILE A 61 -25.86 -5.19 1.04
C ILE A 61 -27.38 -5.40 1.04
N THR A 62 -27.96 -5.53 2.23
CA THR A 62 -29.43 -5.63 2.40
C THR A 62 -30.05 -4.26 2.65
N ARG A 63 -31.38 -4.17 2.57
CA ARG A 63 -32.12 -2.92 2.86
C ARG A 63 -31.94 -2.37 4.29
N ASN A 64 -31.41 -3.17 5.21
CA ASN A 64 -31.14 -2.77 6.61
C ASN A 64 -29.64 -2.55 6.84
N ASP A 65 -28.88 -2.27 5.79
CA ASP A 65 -27.43 -2.02 5.80
C ASP A 65 -26.58 -3.18 6.34
N LYS A 66 -27.15 -4.39 6.44
CA LYS A 66 -26.41 -5.61 6.80
C LYS A 66 -25.82 -6.27 5.56
N LEU A 67 -24.66 -6.88 5.72
CA LEU A 67 -24.03 -7.73 4.72
C LEU A 67 -24.62 -9.15 4.78
N LEU A 68 -24.93 -9.72 3.61
CA LEU A 68 -25.33 -11.12 3.49
C LEU A 68 -24.40 -11.85 2.52
N LEU A 69 -23.76 -12.91 3.01
CA LEU A 69 -22.98 -13.84 2.20
C LEU A 69 -23.81 -15.10 1.90
N THR A 70 -23.87 -15.47 0.64
CA THR A 70 -24.53 -16.68 0.14
C THR A 70 -23.60 -17.43 -0.79
N LYS A 71 -23.77 -18.75 -0.90
CA LYS A 71 -23.12 -19.57 -1.92
C LYS A 71 -24.00 -19.54 -3.17
#